data_AF-A0A3C0HE00-F1
#
_entry.id   AF-A0A3C0HE00-F1
#
_cell.length_a   1.000
_cell.length_b   1.000
_cell.length_c   1.000
_cell.angle_alpha   90.00
_cell.angle_beta   90.00
_cell.angle_gamma   90.00
#
_symmetry.space_group_name_H-M   'P 1'
#
loop_
_entity.id
_entity.type
_entity.pdbx_description
1 polymer ?
#
loop_
_entity_poly.entity_id
_entity_poly.type
_entity_poly.pdbx_seq_one_letter_code
_entity_poly.pdbx_strand_id
1 'polypeptide(L)'
;MSIYKYYSKDDALEVLKKYCVYQDRCHSEVRTRLLKLKIYGDDLEDIIVELIQDDYLNEERFARSYVRGKYRMKSWGRYKIERGLKEKRVSEYCIRKGMTEILEEEYLENLERMLRKRANIRPSTNERLLNIELMKFAQSKGYKYDEAKDIVGEITREKYPK
;
A
#
# COMPACT_ATOMS: atom_id res chain seq x y z
N MET A 1 -14.66 32.33 -18.84
CA MET A 1 -13.88 31.54 -19.82
C MET A 1 -13.97 30.08 -19.45
N SER A 2 -14.52 29.25 -20.33
CA SER A 2 -14.63 27.81 -20.11
C SER A 2 -13.24 27.20 -20.24
N ILE A 3 -12.56 26.93 -19.11
CA ILE A 3 -11.14 26.50 -19.05
C ILE A 3 -10.99 24.99 -19.34
N TYR A 4 -11.84 24.43 -20.20
CA TYR A 4 -11.78 23.01 -20.51
C TYR A 4 -10.77 22.78 -21.62
N LYS A 5 -9.58 22.31 -21.25
CA LYS A 5 -8.63 21.73 -22.20
C LYS A 5 -9.20 20.40 -22.70
N TYR A 6 -9.60 20.36 -23.96
CA TYR A 6 -9.93 19.11 -24.65
C TYR A 6 -8.62 18.39 -24.94
N TYR A 7 -8.52 17.13 -24.55
CA TYR A 7 -7.37 16.29 -24.86
C TYR A 7 -7.71 15.47 -26.10
N SER A 8 -6.85 15.51 -27.11
CA SER A 8 -6.84 14.46 -28.12
C SER A 8 -6.35 13.14 -27.48
N LYS A 9 -6.55 12.02 -28.18
CA LYS A 9 -5.99 10.72 -27.79
C LYS A 9 -4.48 10.82 -27.57
N ASP A 10 -3.76 11.43 -28.52
CA ASP A 10 -2.30 11.58 -28.47
C ASP A 10 -1.84 12.49 -27.31
N ASP A 11 -2.55 13.60 -27.06
CA ASP A 11 -2.24 14.46 -25.92
C ASP A 11 -2.44 13.74 -24.58
N ALA A 12 -3.51 12.93 -24.47
CA ALA A 12 -3.80 12.17 -23.27
C ALA A 12 -2.75 11.08 -23.03
N LEU A 13 -2.37 10.36 -24.08
CA LEU A 13 -1.32 9.36 -24.07
C LEU A 13 0.00 9.94 -23.52
N GLU A 14 0.45 11.09 -24.03
CA GLU A 14 1.69 11.74 -23.56
C GLU A 14 1.60 12.18 -22.08
N VAL A 15 0.42 12.63 -21.64
CA VAL A 15 0.18 12.93 -20.21
C VAL A 15 0.27 11.65 -19.38
N LEU A 16 -0.27 10.53 -19.86
CA LEU A 16 -0.29 9.27 -19.13
C LEU A 16 1.08 8.59 -19.11
N LYS A 17 1.88 8.69 -20.18
CA LYS A 17 3.29 8.25 -20.19
C LYS A 17 4.06 8.92 -19.05
N LYS A 18 4.00 10.26 -18.96
CA LYS A 18 4.63 11.02 -17.86
C LYS A 18 4.09 10.63 -16.48
N TYR A 19 2.79 10.39 -16.37
CA TYR A 19 2.14 9.99 -15.12
C TYR A 19 2.60 8.62 -14.59
N CYS A 20 2.85 7.67 -15.51
CA CYS A 20 3.34 6.33 -15.19
C CYS A 20 4.87 6.29 -14.99
N VAL A 21 5.64 7.11 -15.71
CA VAL A 21 7.09 7.26 -15.49
C VAL A 21 7.38 7.83 -14.11
N TYR A 22 6.59 8.82 -13.66
CA TYR A 22 6.81 9.44 -12.35
C TYR A 22 6.68 8.44 -11.19
N GLN A 23 5.74 7.49 -11.31
CA GLN A 23 5.51 6.45 -10.33
C GLN A 23 4.66 5.34 -10.95
N ASP A 24 4.96 4.08 -10.62
CA ASP A 24 4.12 2.95 -10.99
C ASP A 24 2.64 3.21 -10.67
N ARG A 25 1.76 2.81 -11.61
CA ARG A 25 0.30 2.93 -11.51
C ARG A 25 -0.36 1.58 -11.73
N CYS A 26 -1.51 1.39 -11.10
CA CYS A 26 -2.39 0.29 -11.48
C CYS A 26 -3.40 0.73 -12.55
N HIS A 27 -4.03 -0.25 -13.21
CA HIS A 27 -5.00 0.00 -14.28
C HIS A 27 -6.16 0.90 -13.83
N SER A 28 -6.64 0.74 -12.59
CA SER A 28 -7.73 1.56 -12.06
C SER A 28 -7.35 3.03 -11.88
N GLU A 29 -6.10 3.33 -11.52
CA GLU A 29 -5.58 4.69 -11.41
C GLU A 29 -5.48 5.35 -12.79
N VAL A 30 -4.93 4.64 -13.78
CA VAL A 30 -4.81 5.14 -15.17
C VAL A 30 -6.19 5.37 -15.79
N ARG A 31 -7.12 4.42 -15.66
CA ARG A 31 -8.50 4.58 -16.13
C ARG A 31 -9.17 5.78 -15.46
N THR A 32 -9.05 5.91 -14.13
CA THR A 32 -9.59 7.08 -13.41
C THR A 32 -9.00 8.39 -13.91
N ARG A 33 -7.71 8.40 -14.26
CA ARG A 33 -7.03 9.57 -14.81
C ARG A 33 -7.53 9.93 -16.21
N LEU A 34 -7.70 8.95 -17.10
CA LEU A 34 -8.24 9.15 -18.45
C LEU A 34 -9.68 9.68 -18.43
N LEU A 35 -10.52 9.14 -17.56
CA LEU A 35 -11.89 9.66 -17.38
C LEU A 35 -11.91 11.12 -16.90
N LYS A 36 -10.94 11.54 -16.07
CA LYS A 36 -10.78 12.96 -15.67
C LYS A 36 -10.30 13.85 -16.81
N LEU A 37 -9.58 13.30 -17.78
CA LEU A 37 -9.21 13.96 -19.03
C LEU A 37 -10.33 13.95 -20.07
N LYS A 38 -11.50 13.37 -19.72
CA LYS A 38 -12.65 13.19 -20.60
C LYS A 38 -12.38 12.30 -21.83
N ILE A 39 -11.47 11.34 -21.69
CA ILE A 39 -11.25 10.28 -22.68
C ILE A 39 -12.12 9.07 -22.28
N TYR A 40 -12.83 8.48 -23.23
CA TYR A 40 -13.81 7.41 -23.02
C TYR A 40 -13.78 6.41 -24.17
N GLY A 41 -14.47 5.28 -24.00
CA GLY A 41 -14.66 4.30 -25.07
C GLY A 41 -13.35 3.75 -25.61
N ASP A 42 -13.29 3.56 -26.93
CA ASP A 42 -12.18 2.91 -27.61
C ASP A 42 -10.86 3.68 -27.45
N ASP A 43 -10.88 5.03 -27.47
CA ASP A 43 -9.68 5.85 -27.25
C ASP A 43 -9.05 5.57 -25.87
N LEU A 44 -9.87 5.34 -24.85
CA LEU A 44 -9.38 5.01 -23.51
C LEU A 44 -8.70 3.64 -23.49
N GLU A 45 -9.33 2.63 -24.09
CA GLU A 45 -8.80 1.27 -24.12
C GLU A 45 -7.51 1.21 -24.96
N ASP A 46 -7.48 1.89 -26.10
CA ASP A 46 -6.30 1.98 -26.96
C ASP A 46 -5.12 2.60 -26.22
N ILE A 47 -5.32 3.70 -25.49
CA ILE A 47 -4.26 4.31 -24.69
C ILE A 47 -3.76 3.35 -23.61
N ILE A 48 -4.66 2.62 -22.93
CA ILE A 48 -4.26 1.63 -21.93
C ILE A 48 -3.43 0.53 -22.58
N VAL A 49 -3.84 0.02 -23.76
CA VAL A 49 -3.11 -1.00 -24.49
C VAL A 49 -1.72 -0.50 -24.89
N GLU A 50 -1.60 0.70 -25.43
CA GLU A 50 -0.31 1.27 -25.81
C GLU A 50 0.62 1.44 -24.60
N LEU A 51 0.09 1.97 -23.48
CA LEU A 51 0.88 2.11 -22.25
C LEU A 51 1.36 0.75 -21.71
N ILE A 52 0.60 -0.32 -21.89
CA ILE A 52 1.00 -1.67 -21.49
C ILE A 52 2.05 -2.23 -22.46
N GLN A 53 1.84 -2.07 -23.77
CA GLN A 53 2.76 -2.56 -24.80
C GLN A 53 4.15 -1.92 -24.69
N ASP A 54 4.19 -0.64 -24.39
CA ASP A 54 5.42 0.12 -24.18
C ASP A 54 5.97 0.00 -22.73
N ASP A 55 5.38 -0.88 -21.91
CA ASP A 55 5.72 -1.14 -20.50
C ASP A 55 5.67 0.09 -19.57
N TYR A 56 5.01 1.18 -19.96
CA TYR A 56 4.70 2.30 -19.05
C TYR A 56 3.74 1.87 -17.94
N LEU A 57 2.73 1.05 -18.25
CA LEU A 57 1.72 0.56 -17.34
C LEU A 57 1.89 -0.93 -17.08
N ASN A 58 2.29 -1.29 -15.86
CA ASN A 58 2.55 -2.67 -15.47
C ASN A 58 1.99 -2.95 -14.07
N GLU A 59 0.92 -3.75 -14.01
CA GLU A 59 0.21 -4.01 -12.76
C GLU A 59 1.04 -4.84 -11.75
N GLU A 60 1.88 -5.76 -12.22
CA GLU A 60 2.77 -6.53 -11.33
C GLU A 60 3.83 -5.62 -10.71
N ARG A 61 4.47 -4.77 -11.54
CA ARG A 61 5.46 -3.78 -11.07
C ARG A 61 4.85 -2.85 -10.03
N PHE A 62 3.63 -2.35 -10.29
CA PHE A 62 2.87 -1.58 -9.33
C PHE A 62 2.64 -2.33 -8.01
N ALA A 63 2.17 -3.58 -8.06
CA ALA A 63 1.87 -4.35 -6.87
C ALA A 63 3.12 -4.56 -5.99
N ARG A 64 4.25 -4.90 -6.62
CA ARG A 64 5.54 -5.05 -5.92
C ARG A 64 6.01 -3.75 -5.26
N SER A 65 6.04 -2.66 -6.02
CA SER A 65 6.40 -1.33 -5.50
C SER A 65 5.48 -0.87 -4.37
N TYR A 66 4.18 -1.12 -4.50
CA TYR A 66 3.18 -0.81 -3.47
C TYR A 66 3.48 -1.57 -2.18
N VAL A 67 3.65 -2.89 -2.25
CA VAL A 67 3.93 -3.73 -1.08
C VAL A 67 5.20 -3.26 -0.38
N ARG A 68 6.33 -3.14 -1.09
CA ARG A 68 7.60 -2.64 -0.54
C ARG A 68 7.42 -1.32 0.20
N GLY A 69 6.77 -0.35 -0.43
CA GLY A 69 6.53 0.96 0.18
C GLY A 69 5.66 0.88 1.43
N LYS A 70 4.63 0.02 1.44
CA LYS A 70 3.72 -0.09 2.60
C LYS A 70 4.34 -0.77 3.80
N TYR A 71 5.04 -1.90 3.63
CA TYR A 71 5.62 -2.56 4.81
C TYR A 71 6.88 -1.84 5.30
N ARG A 72 7.79 -1.42 4.42
CA ARG A 72 9.04 -0.75 4.84
C ARG A 72 8.83 0.67 5.36
N MET A 73 8.07 1.50 4.65
CA MET A 73 7.95 2.93 5.00
C MET A 73 6.76 3.24 5.91
N LYS A 74 5.70 2.42 5.88
CA LYS A 74 4.49 2.65 6.68
C LYS A 74 4.28 1.63 7.79
N SER A 75 5.11 0.58 7.84
CA SER A 75 5.00 -0.55 8.77
C SER A 75 3.60 -1.17 8.74
N TRP A 76 3.01 -1.29 7.56
CA TRP A 76 1.72 -1.97 7.41
C TRP A 76 1.89 -3.48 7.44
N GLY A 77 0.95 -4.14 8.10
CA GLY A 77 0.84 -5.60 8.09
C GLY A 77 0.20 -6.12 6.80
N ARG A 78 0.42 -7.41 6.51
CA ARG A 78 0.00 -8.10 5.28
C ARG A 78 -1.46 -7.86 4.92
N TYR A 79 -2.35 -8.00 5.90
CA TYR A 79 -3.80 -7.86 5.69
C TYR A 79 -4.17 -6.47 5.14
N LYS A 80 -3.57 -5.42 5.69
CA LYS A 80 -3.86 -4.04 5.26
C LYS A 80 -3.28 -3.74 3.89
N ILE A 81 -2.11 -4.29 3.58
CA ILE A 81 -1.49 -4.19 2.25
C ILE A 81 -2.37 -4.86 1.21
N GLU A 82 -2.83 -6.08 1.49
CA GLU A 82 -3.69 -6.86 0.60
C GLU A 82 -5.00 -6.13 0.31
N ARG A 83 -5.66 -5.65 1.37
CA ARG A 83 -6.90 -4.88 1.25
C ARG A 83 -6.70 -3.63 0.41
N GLY A 84 -5.58 -2.93 0.60
CA GLY A 84 -5.24 -1.73 -0.18
C GLY A 84 -5.00 -2.01 -1.67
N LEU A 85 -4.44 -3.17 -2.02
CA LEU A 85 -4.32 -3.59 -3.43
C LEU A 85 -5.69 -3.99 -4.01
N LYS A 86 -6.52 -4.68 -3.23
CA LYS A 86 -7.90 -5.04 -3.63
C LYS A 86 -8.78 -3.82 -3.86
N GLU A 87 -8.71 -2.81 -2.98
CA GLU A 87 -9.39 -1.52 -3.15
C GLU A 87 -8.95 -0.82 -4.45
N LYS A 88 -7.71 -1.04 -4.89
CA LYS A 88 -7.17 -0.55 -6.16
C LYS A 88 -7.47 -1.45 -7.35
N ARG A 89 -8.28 -2.50 -7.17
CA ARG A 89 -8.68 -3.47 -8.21
C ARG A 89 -7.49 -4.15 -8.90
N VAL A 90 -6.40 -4.35 -8.17
CA VAL A 90 -5.25 -5.13 -8.65
C VAL A 90 -5.64 -6.61 -8.72
N SER A 91 -5.27 -7.31 -9.79
CA SER A 91 -5.57 -8.73 -9.94
C SER A 91 -4.98 -9.60 -8.83
N GLU A 92 -5.63 -10.71 -8.49
CA GLU A 92 -5.13 -11.64 -7.47
C GLU A 92 -3.75 -12.20 -7.81
N TYR A 93 -3.47 -12.42 -9.09
CA TYR A 93 -2.14 -12.81 -9.56
C TYR A 93 -1.08 -11.77 -9.16
N CYS A 94 -1.30 -10.49 -9.51
CA CYS A 94 -0.36 -9.43 -9.18
C CYS A 94 -0.27 -9.19 -7.66
N ILE A 95 -1.37 -9.34 -6.91
CA ILE A 95 -1.35 -9.30 -5.45
C ILE A 95 -0.42 -10.37 -4.89
N ARG A 96 -0.57 -11.63 -5.32
CA ARG A 96 0.31 -12.73 -4.87
C ARG A 96 1.76 -12.45 -5.20
N LYS A 97 2.06 -11.94 -6.41
CA LYS A 97 3.43 -11.55 -6.81
C LYS A 97 3.97 -10.40 -5.98
N GLY A 98 3.16 -9.38 -5.68
CA GLY A 98 3.55 -8.29 -4.80
C GLY A 98 3.86 -8.76 -3.38
N MET A 99 3.07 -9.69 -2.83
CA MET A 99 3.26 -10.19 -1.47
C MET A 99 4.59 -10.93 -1.26
N THR A 100 5.22 -11.44 -2.33
CA THR A 100 6.55 -12.06 -2.23
C THR A 100 7.66 -11.06 -1.90
N GLU A 101 7.39 -9.75 -1.97
CA GLU A 101 8.36 -8.71 -1.59
C GLU A 101 8.52 -8.56 -0.07
N ILE A 102 7.66 -9.20 0.72
CA ILE A 102 7.71 -9.15 2.19
C ILE A 102 8.69 -10.20 2.68
N LEU A 103 9.80 -9.74 3.24
CA LEU A 103 10.77 -10.60 3.95
C LEU A 103 10.31 -10.74 5.40
N GLU A 104 10.19 -11.97 5.90
CA GLU A 104 9.62 -12.24 7.24
C GLU A 104 10.42 -11.56 8.35
N GLU A 105 11.74 -11.62 8.29
CA GLU A 105 12.64 -11.00 9.27
C GLU A 105 12.42 -9.49 9.33
N GLU A 106 12.52 -8.79 8.18
CA GLU A 106 12.25 -7.35 8.11
C GLU A 106 10.83 -7.00 8.57
N TYR A 107 9.85 -7.87 8.30
CA TYR A 107 8.45 -7.64 8.66
C TYR A 107 8.25 -7.65 10.18
N LEU A 108 8.81 -8.64 10.87
CA LEU A 108 8.72 -8.73 12.33
C LEU A 108 9.54 -7.64 13.03
N GLU A 109 10.73 -7.31 12.53
CA GLU A 109 11.52 -6.19 13.04
C GLU A 109 10.78 -4.86 12.92
N ASN A 110 10.10 -4.63 11.80
CA ASN A 110 9.29 -3.44 11.60
C ASN A 110 8.12 -3.36 12.58
N LEU A 111 7.46 -4.50 12.85
CA LEU A 111 6.40 -4.61 13.85
C LEU A 111 6.91 -4.25 15.25
N GLU A 112 7.99 -4.90 15.68
CA GLU A 112 8.58 -4.68 17.01
C GLU A 112 9.01 -3.23 17.19
N ARG A 113 9.80 -2.69 16.25
CA ARG A 113 10.28 -1.30 16.28
C ARG A 113 9.12 -0.31 16.38
N MET A 114 8.06 -0.54 15.61
CA MET A 114 6.86 0.28 15.63
C MET A 114 6.13 0.21 16.98
N LEU A 115 6.00 -0.98 17.57
CA LEU A 115 5.34 -1.19 18.86
C LEU A 115 6.15 -0.60 20.03
N ARG A 116 7.47 -0.82 20.06
CA ARG A 116 8.37 -0.22 21.06
C ARG A 116 8.30 1.30 21.03
N LYS A 117 8.35 1.89 19.82
CA LYS A 117 8.17 3.34 19.65
C LYS A 117 6.81 3.81 20.18
N ARG A 118 5.74 3.07 19.92
CA ARG A 118 4.39 3.39 20.40
C ARG A 118 4.31 3.35 21.93
N ALA A 119 4.85 2.32 22.55
CA ALA A 119 4.89 2.15 24.00
C ALA A 119 5.66 3.29 24.71
N ASN A 120 6.71 3.81 24.08
CA ASN A 120 7.48 4.94 24.61
C ASN A 120 6.76 6.28 24.49
N ILE A 121 6.03 6.52 23.40
CA ILE A 121 5.32 7.79 23.15
C ILE A 121 3.99 7.86 23.91
N ARG A 122 3.35 6.70 24.12
CA ARG A 122 2.07 6.60 24.85
C ARG A 122 2.19 5.52 25.93
N PRO A 123 2.83 5.84 27.05
CA PRO A 123 2.82 4.94 28.20
C PRO A 123 1.40 4.81 28.74
N SER A 124 1.08 3.65 29.31
CA SER A 124 -0.21 3.37 29.93
C SER A 124 -0.06 3.34 31.45
N THR A 125 -1.16 3.18 32.18
CA THR A 125 -1.12 3.15 33.65
C THR A 125 -0.64 1.81 34.21
N ASN A 126 -0.86 0.72 33.48
CA ASN A 126 -0.49 -0.63 33.89
C ASN A 126 -0.25 -1.55 32.68
N GLU A 127 0.33 -2.72 32.94
CA GLU A 127 0.68 -3.75 31.96
C GLU A 127 -0.52 -4.15 31.08
N ARG A 128 -1.68 -4.43 31.70
CA ARG A 128 -2.89 -4.90 31.00
C ARG A 128 -3.40 -3.87 30.00
N LEU A 129 -3.43 -2.59 30.38
CA LEU A 129 -3.86 -1.52 29.50
C LEU A 129 -2.88 -1.33 28.34
N LEU A 130 -1.57 -1.36 28.60
CA LEU A 130 -0.56 -1.25 27.56
C LEU A 130 -0.69 -2.39 26.53
N ASN A 131 -0.90 -3.62 26.99
CA ASN A 131 -1.11 -4.78 26.12
C ASN A 131 -2.30 -4.55 25.15
N ILE A 132 -3.46 -4.14 25.68
CA ILE A 132 -4.65 -3.88 24.88
C ILE A 132 -4.40 -2.77 23.85
N GLU A 133 -3.74 -1.68 24.25
CA GLU A 133 -3.46 -0.54 23.37
C GLU A 133 -2.48 -0.90 22.24
N LEU A 134 -1.42 -1.65 22.55
CA LEU A 134 -0.45 -2.11 21.57
C LEU A 134 -1.06 -3.13 20.60
N MET A 135 -1.86 -4.08 21.08
CA MET A 135 -2.56 -5.03 20.21
C MET A 135 -3.54 -4.33 19.27
N LYS A 136 -4.36 -3.40 19.79
CA LYS A 136 -5.26 -2.59 18.95
C LYS A 136 -4.48 -1.79 17.90
N PHE A 137 -3.34 -1.24 18.28
CA PHE A 137 -2.50 -0.50 17.35
C PHE A 137 -1.91 -1.40 16.26
N ALA A 138 -1.39 -2.58 16.60
CA ALA A 138 -0.92 -3.57 15.63
C ALA A 138 -2.02 -3.98 14.63
N GLN A 139 -3.21 -4.28 15.12
CA GLN A 139 -4.36 -4.64 14.27
C GLN A 139 -4.77 -3.48 13.35
N SER A 140 -4.79 -2.23 13.84
CA SER A 140 -5.05 -1.05 13.01
C SER A 140 -4.03 -0.85 11.87
N LYS A 141 -2.83 -1.40 12.07
CA LYS A 141 -1.74 -1.41 11.09
C LYS A 141 -1.82 -2.61 10.15
N GLY A 142 -2.67 -3.60 10.43
CA GLY A 142 -2.92 -4.75 9.55
C GLY A 142 -2.18 -6.02 9.95
N TYR A 143 -1.60 -6.07 11.15
CA TYR A 143 -0.99 -7.29 11.69
C TYR A 143 -2.07 -8.17 12.31
N LYS A 144 -1.92 -9.48 12.14
CA LYS A 144 -2.78 -10.47 12.80
C LYS A 144 -2.41 -10.58 14.28
N TYR A 145 -3.29 -11.20 15.05
CA TYR A 145 -3.10 -11.37 16.49
C TYR A 145 -1.86 -12.23 16.81
N ASP A 146 -1.72 -13.36 16.11
CA ASP A 146 -0.62 -14.31 16.23
C ASP A 146 0.74 -13.71 15.89
N GLU A 147 0.80 -12.78 14.90
CA GLU A 147 2.02 -12.06 14.55
C GLU A 147 2.49 -11.09 15.66
N ALA A 148 1.56 -10.53 16.45
CA ALA A 148 1.86 -9.43 17.37
C ALA A 148 1.87 -9.82 18.86
N LYS A 149 1.17 -10.90 19.25
CA LYS A 149 0.93 -11.25 20.66
C LYS A 149 2.21 -11.42 21.49
N ASP A 150 3.24 -12.04 20.91
CA ASP A 150 4.45 -12.42 21.65
C ASP A 150 5.33 -11.19 21.87
N ILE A 151 5.53 -10.40 20.81
CA ILE A 151 6.23 -9.11 20.85
C ILE A 151 5.55 -8.14 21.82
N VAL A 152 4.22 -8.02 21.78
CA VAL A 152 3.50 -7.15 22.71
C VAL A 152 3.67 -7.63 24.15
N GLY A 153 3.59 -8.93 24.40
CA GLY A 153 3.79 -9.50 25.73
C GLY A 153 5.19 -9.26 26.28
N GLU A 154 6.22 -9.33 25.44
CA GLU A 154 7.59 -8.98 25.80
C GLU A 154 7.72 -7.51 26.20
N ILE A 155 7.26 -6.59 25.34
CA ILE A 155 7.31 -5.14 25.59
C ILE A 155 6.59 -4.76 26.88
N THR A 156 5.45 -5.39 27.18
CA THR A 156 4.67 -5.06 28.39
C THR A 156 5.37 -5.53 29.66
N ARG A 157 5.98 -6.74 29.65
CA ARG A 157 6.73 -7.27 30.79
C ARG A 157 7.99 -6.46 31.09
N GLU A 158 8.70 -5.99 30.06
CA GLU A 158 9.86 -5.11 30.23
C GLU A 158 9.48 -3.77 30.87
N LYS A 159 8.31 -3.22 30.53
CA LYS A 159 7.84 -1.92 31.06
C LYS A 159 7.29 -1.99 32.47
N TYR A 160 6.75 -3.14 32.88
CA TYR A 160 6.18 -3.37 34.21
C TYR A 160 6.75 -4.68 34.78
N PRO A 161 8.03 -4.69 35.19
CA PRO A 161 8.61 -5.85 35.86
C PRO A 161 7.85 -6.13 37.16
N LYS A 162 7.74 -7.42 37.50
CA LYS A 162 7.12 -7.88 38.75
C LYS A 162 8.02 -7.65 39.96
#